data_AF-A0A7J6F6E7-F1
#
_entry.id   AF-A0A7J6F6E7-F1
#
_cell.length_a   1.000
_cell.length_b   1.000
_cell.length_c   1.000
_cell.angle_alpha   90.00
_cell.angle_beta   90.00
_cell.angle_gamma   90.00
#
_symmetry.space_group_name_H-M   'P 1'
#
loop_
_entity.id
_entity.type
_entity.pdbx_description
1 polymer ?
#
loop_
_entity_poly.entity_id
_entity_poly.type
_entity_poly.pdbx_seq_one_letter_code
_entity_poly.pdbx_strand_id
1 'polypeptide(L)'
;LNPLCNFSPHTNGPTLRPKIEFRGVGGKPLLHHRKDLISTQLNSAQTLRIEFRKIKAKFWILETALRFHNEVVKTEDEEFNTGPLSVLMMSVKNNTQVLINCRNNKKLLGRVRAFDRHCNMVLENVKEMWTEVPKTGKGKKKAQPVNKDRFISKMFLRGDSVIIVLRNPK
;
A
#
# COMPACT_ATOMS: atom_id res chain seq x y z
N LEU A 1 -19.93 46.76 -64.25
CA LEU A 1 -19.57 47.90 -65.12
C LEU A 1 -20.12 49.17 -64.46
N ASN A 2 -19.22 50.07 -64.05
CA ASN A 2 -19.41 51.53 -63.90
C ASN A 2 -20.22 52.08 -62.68
N PRO A 3 -20.04 53.35 -62.26
CA PRO A 3 -18.96 53.74 -61.33
C PRO A 3 -19.32 54.88 -60.32
N LEU A 4 -18.38 55.15 -59.41
CA LEU A 4 -17.90 56.43 -58.83
C LEU A 4 -18.83 57.66 -58.68
N CYS A 5 -18.81 58.21 -57.46
CA CYS A 5 -18.71 59.66 -57.21
C CYS A 5 -18.06 59.94 -55.83
N ASN A 6 -17.70 61.18 -55.50
CA ASN A 6 -16.45 61.88 -55.81
C ASN A 6 -16.29 63.03 -54.77
N PHE A 7 -15.03 63.36 -54.43
CA PHE A 7 -14.47 64.68 -54.06
C PHE A 7 -14.75 65.45 -52.73
N SER A 8 -13.64 65.95 -52.17
CA SER A 8 -13.38 66.81 -50.98
C SER A 8 -13.71 68.32 -51.20
N PRO A 9 -13.45 69.27 -50.24
CA PRO A 9 -12.11 69.84 -50.00
C PRO A 9 -11.77 70.39 -48.58
N HIS A 10 -10.49 70.74 -48.39
CA HIS A 10 -9.83 71.39 -47.24
C HIS A 10 -9.90 72.93 -47.28
N THR A 11 -9.78 73.60 -46.11
CA THR A 11 -9.22 74.97 -45.96
C THR A 11 -8.43 75.14 -44.64
N ASN A 12 -7.46 76.07 -44.60
CA ASN A 12 -6.44 76.33 -43.56
C ASN A 12 -6.68 77.66 -42.80
N GLY A 13 -6.12 77.87 -41.58
CA GLY A 13 -5.85 79.21 -40.99
C GLY A 13 -5.64 79.33 -39.44
N PRO A 14 -4.95 80.37 -38.87
CA PRO A 14 -3.87 80.22 -37.85
C PRO A 14 -3.87 81.15 -36.57
N THR A 15 -2.77 81.13 -35.76
CA THR A 15 -2.18 82.11 -34.75
C THR A 15 -2.53 81.97 -33.24
N LEU A 16 -1.73 82.25 -32.16
CA LEU A 16 -0.33 82.67 -31.83
C LEU A 16 -0.04 82.51 -30.28
N ARG A 17 1.12 81.91 -29.88
CA ARG A 17 2.10 82.18 -28.73
C ARG A 17 1.66 82.42 -27.23
N PRO A 18 2.58 82.47 -26.21
CA PRO A 18 3.58 81.49 -25.71
C PRO A 18 3.64 81.37 -24.13
N LYS A 19 4.34 80.38 -23.56
CA LYS A 19 4.95 80.51 -22.21
C LYS A 19 6.24 79.66 -22.08
N ILE A 20 7.34 80.33 -21.78
CA ILE A 20 8.69 79.83 -21.45
C ILE A 20 8.82 80.05 -19.92
N GLU A 21 9.31 79.14 -19.07
CA GLU A 21 10.72 78.90 -18.66
C GLU A 21 10.60 78.02 -17.36
N PHE A 22 11.46 77.06 -16.96
CA PHE A 22 12.89 77.17 -16.65
C PHE A 22 13.62 75.81 -16.68
N ARG A 23 14.91 75.90 -17.00
CA ARG A 23 15.93 74.85 -16.89
C ARG A 23 16.17 74.39 -15.45
N GLY A 24 16.50 73.12 -15.30
CA GLY A 24 17.17 72.56 -14.12
C GLY A 24 17.86 71.24 -14.47
N VAL A 25 19.09 71.33 -14.97
CA VAL A 25 19.97 70.20 -15.23
C VAL A 25 20.61 69.79 -13.90
N GLY A 26 20.43 68.56 -13.46
CA GLY A 26 21.06 68.03 -12.24
C GLY A 26 20.86 66.52 -12.13
N GLY A 27 21.92 65.77 -12.41
CA GLY A 27 21.84 64.36 -12.77
C GLY A 27 21.48 63.37 -11.67
N LYS A 28 21.19 62.13 -12.12
CA LYS A 28 21.37 60.89 -11.36
C LYS A 28 21.91 59.81 -12.31
N PRO A 29 23.02 59.13 -11.97
CA PRO A 29 23.61 58.11 -12.83
C PRO A 29 22.89 56.75 -12.70
N LEU A 30 23.06 55.94 -13.75
CA LEU A 30 22.74 54.52 -13.89
C LEU A 30 22.86 53.73 -12.58
N LEU A 31 21.77 53.15 -12.07
CA LEU A 31 21.83 51.92 -11.27
C LEU A 31 20.43 51.27 -11.11
N HIS A 32 19.85 50.71 -12.17
CA HIS A 32 18.57 49.98 -12.04
C HIS A 32 18.46 48.68 -12.86
N HIS A 33 19.58 48.08 -13.28
CA HIS A 33 19.54 46.82 -14.05
C HIS A 33 20.25 45.62 -13.41
N ARG A 34 20.74 45.75 -12.17
CA ARG A 34 21.51 44.68 -11.51
C ARG A 34 20.83 44.06 -10.28
N LYS A 35 19.52 44.30 -10.10
CA LYS A 35 18.75 43.72 -8.99
C LYS A 35 17.83 42.57 -9.41
N ASP A 36 17.58 42.40 -10.71
CA ASP A 36 16.58 41.42 -11.20
C ASP A 36 17.18 40.03 -11.49
N LEU A 37 18.50 39.94 -11.70
CA LEU A 37 19.17 38.66 -11.95
C LEU A 37 19.43 37.86 -10.65
N ILE A 38 19.61 38.55 -9.52
CA ILE A 38 19.89 37.93 -8.21
C ILE A 38 18.59 37.46 -7.54
N SER A 39 17.50 38.23 -7.66
CA SER A 39 16.19 37.86 -7.12
C SER A 39 15.63 36.60 -7.82
N THR A 40 15.81 36.48 -9.13
CA THR A 40 15.37 35.31 -9.91
C THR A 40 16.16 34.03 -9.56
N GLN A 41 17.45 34.16 -9.21
CA GLN A 41 18.30 33.03 -8.76
C GLN A 41 18.08 32.66 -7.28
N LEU A 42 17.73 33.60 -6.41
CA LEU A 42 17.36 33.29 -5.02
C LEU A 42 16.00 32.60 -4.94
N ASN A 43 15.05 32.97 -5.81
CA ASN A 43 13.73 32.35 -5.89
C ASN A 43 13.79 30.89 -6.35
N SER A 44 14.70 30.54 -7.27
CA SER A 44 14.91 29.15 -7.70
C SER A 44 15.57 28.31 -6.60
N ALA A 45 16.56 28.85 -5.88
CA ALA A 45 17.24 28.17 -4.78
C ALA A 45 16.34 27.97 -3.53
N GLN A 46 15.46 28.92 -3.23
CA GLN A 46 14.45 28.79 -2.16
C GLN A 46 13.38 27.76 -2.50
N THR A 47 12.92 27.73 -3.75
CA THR A 47 11.94 26.74 -4.24
C THR A 47 12.52 25.33 -4.19
N LEU A 48 13.78 25.13 -4.60
CA LEU A 48 14.47 23.84 -4.49
C LEU A 48 14.65 23.38 -3.04
N ARG A 49 14.92 24.29 -2.09
CA ARG A 49 14.99 23.96 -0.65
C ARG A 49 13.63 23.54 -0.08
N ILE A 50 12.53 24.16 -0.53
CA ILE A 50 11.16 23.80 -0.13
C ILE A 50 10.79 22.45 -0.73
N GLU A 51 11.09 22.20 -2.01
CA GLU A 51 10.84 20.90 -2.66
C GLU A 51 11.69 19.78 -2.03
N PHE A 52 12.96 20.03 -1.70
CA PHE A 52 13.77 19.07 -0.95
C PHE A 52 13.23 18.82 0.45
N ARG A 53 12.71 19.83 1.15
CA ARG A 53 12.04 19.65 2.45
C ARG A 53 10.75 18.84 2.31
N LYS A 54 9.97 19.04 1.25
CA LYS A 54 8.78 18.22 0.94
C LYS A 54 9.16 16.79 0.59
N ILE A 55 10.19 16.56 -0.21
CA ILE A 55 10.71 15.23 -0.56
C ILE A 55 11.28 14.55 0.69
N LYS A 56 12.04 15.26 1.52
CA LYS A 56 12.61 14.73 2.76
C LYS A 56 11.53 14.45 3.81
N ALA A 57 10.49 15.28 3.89
CA ALA A 57 9.32 15.03 4.75
C ALA A 57 8.48 13.85 4.23
N LYS A 58 8.22 13.75 2.93
CA LYS A 58 7.57 12.59 2.31
C LYS A 58 8.39 11.31 2.52
N PHE A 59 9.70 11.38 2.35
CA PHE A 59 10.62 10.27 2.60
C PHE A 59 10.66 9.89 4.08
N TRP A 60 10.68 10.87 4.99
CA TRP A 60 10.61 10.62 6.43
C TRP A 60 9.28 10.00 6.85
N ILE A 61 8.15 10.48 6.30
CA ILE A 61 6.82 9.89 6.54
C ILE A 61 6.76 8.46 5.99
N LEU A 62 7.30 8.22 4.79
CA LEU A 62 7.33 6.89 4.18
C LEU A 62 8.24 5.93 4.96
N GLU A 63 9.45 6.36 5.35
CA GLU A 63 10.38 5.61 6.20
C GLU A 63 9.78 5.30 7.58
N THR A 64 9.07 6.26 8.18
CA THR A 64 8.44 6.07 9.50
C THR A 64 7.26 5.10 9.41
N ALA A 65 6.43 5.21 8.35
CA ALA A 65 5.34 4.27 8.10
C ALA A 65 5.85 2.84 7.81
N LEU A 66 6.96 2.73 7.06
CA LEU A 66 7.60 1.44 6.75
C LEU A 66 8.27 0.83 7.99
N ARG A 67 8.85 1.66 8.87
CA ARG A 67 9.43 1.21 10.16
C ARG A 67 8.36 0.73 11.13
N PHE A 68 7.24 1.46 11.24
CA PHE A 68 6.16 1.09 12.15
C PHE A 68 5.52 -0.26 11.78
N HIS A 69 5.33 -0.53 10.48
CA HIS A 69 4.87 -1.85 10.03
C HIS A 69 5.89 -2.97 10.31
N ASN A 70 7.19 -2.68 10.20
CA ASN A 70 8.23 -3.69 10.46
C ASN A 70 8.45 -3.96 11.96
N GLU A 71 8.28 -2.97 12.83
CA GLU A 71 8.40 -3.17 14.27
C GLU A 71 7.26 -4.03 14.82
N VAL A 72 6.01 -3.75 14.43
CA VAL A 72 4.84 -4.54 14.88
C VAL A 72 4.97 -6.01 14.48
N VAL A 73 5.34 -6.29 13.22
CA VAL A 73 5.53 -7.67 12.71
C VAL A 73 6.65 -8.40 13.45
N LYS A 74 7.73 -7.71 13.81
CA LYS A 74 8.85 -8.32 14.56
C LYS A 74 8.46 -8.71 15.98
N THR A 75 7.70 -7.88 16.69
CA THR A 75 7.21 -8.21 18.04
C THR A 75 6.27 -9.41 18.03
N GLU A 76 5.38 -9.51 17.03
CA GLU A 76 4.45 -10.64 16.93
C GLU A 76 5.20 -11.95 16.62
N ASP A 77 6.18 -11.91 15.72
CA ASP A 77 7.03 -13.07 15.39
C ASP A 77 7.81 -13.59 16.60
N GLU A 78 8.27 -12.70 17.48
CA GLU A 78 8.97 -13.05 18.72
C GLU A 78 8.03 -13.73 19.73
N GLU A 79 6.81 -13.23 19.90
CA GLU A 79 5.79 -13.85 20.75
C GLU A 79 5.42 -15.27 20.27
N PHE A 80 5.41 -15.50 18.96
CA PHE A 80 5.19 -16.84 18.41
C PHE A 80 6.36 -17.81 18.64
N ASN A 81 7.59 -17.31 18.83
CA ASN A 81 8.77 -18.17 18.98
C ASN A 81 8.88 -18.80 20.38
N THR A 82 8.40 -18.12 21.44
CA THR A 82 8.53 -18.60 22.83
C THR A 82 7.23 -19.14 23.45
N GLY A 83 6.15 -19.23 22.67
CA GLY A 83 4.83 -19.67 23.15
C GLY A 83 4.39 -21.07 22.69
N PRO A 84 3.18 -21.52 23.08
CA PRO A 84 2.59 -22.78 22.61
C PRO A 84 2.37 -22.82 21.08
N LEU A 85 2.27 -21.65 20.43
CA LEU A 85 2.18 -21.52 18.97
C LEU A 85 3.52 -21.77 18.25
N SER A 86 4.64 -21.88 18.99
CA SER A 86 5.96 -22.20 18.42
C SER A 86 5.94 -23.51 17.63
N VAL A 87 5.10 -24.47 18.00
CA VAL A 87 4.91 -25.74 17.27
C VAL A 87 4.45 -25.49 15.82
N LEU A 88 3.54 -24.53 15.62
CA LEU A 88 3.08 -24.13 14.29
C LEU A 88 4.14 -23.35 13.53
N MET A 89 4.86 -22.44 14.22
CA MET A 89 5.96 -21.68 13.64
C MET A 89 7.07 -22.61 13.11
N MET A 90 7.50 -23.59 13.90
CA MET A 90 8.46 -24.60 13.45
C MET A 90 7.90 -25.44 12.29
N SER A 91 6.59 -25.69 12.28
CA SER A 91 5.96 -26.48 11.22
C SER A 91 5.93 -25.76 9.88
N VAL A 92 5.72 -24.43 9.88
CA VAL A 92 5.83 -23.60 8.67
C VAL A 92 7.28 -23.51 8.21
N LYS A 93 8.22 -23.19 9.12
CA LYS A 93 9.66 -23.06 8.79
C LYS A 93 10.22 -24.35 8.18
N ASN A 94 9.93 -25.50 8.80
CA ASN A 94 10.43 -26.80 8.35
C ASN A 94 9.54 -27.45 7.28
N ASN A 95 8.42 -26.79 6.91
CA ASN A 95 7.37 -27.35 6.06
C ASN A 95 6.93 -28.76 6.51
N THR A 96 6.90 -29.04 7.81
CA THR A 96 6.57 -30.39 8.32
C THR A 96 5.08 -30.67 8.20
N GLN A 97 4.74 -31.95 8.13
CA GLN A 97 3.35 -32.37 8.17
C GLN A 97 2.80 -32.25 9.59
N VAL A 98 1.57 -31.77 9.68
CA VAL A 98 0.81 -31.67 10.93
C VAL A 98 -0.50 -32.43 10.79
N LEU A 99 -0.92 -33.04 11.90
CA LEU A 99 -2.23 -33.63 12.05
C LEU A 99 -3.09 -32.70 12.88
N ILE A 100 -4.22 -32.26 12.32
CA ILE A 100 -5.16 -31.36 12.96
C ILE A 100 -6.45 -32.13 13.21
N ASN A 101 -6.90 -32.14 14.47
CA ASN A 101 -8.21 -32.68 14.82
C ASN A 101 -9.24 -31.54 14.88
N CYS A 102 -10.26 -31.64 14.03
CA CYS A 102 -11.32 -30.65 13.96
C CYS A 102 -12.52 -31.03 14.83
N ARG A 103 -13.33 -30.03 15.22
CA ARG A 103 -14.56 -30.19 16.02
C ARG A 103 -15.61 -31.12 15.39
N ASN A 104 -15.59 -31.27 14.09
CA ASN A 104 -16.54 -32.11 13.34
C ASN A 104 -16.13 -33.60 13.32
N ASN A 105 -15.25 -34.03 14.23
CA ASN A 105 -14.65 -35.38 14.26
C ASN A 105 -13.95 -35.77 12.95
N LYS A 106 -13.47 -34.76 12.21
CA LYS A 106 -12.66 -34.94 11.01
C LYS A 106 -11.21 -34.66 11.32
N LYS A 107 -10.30 -35.43 10.73
CA LYS A 107 -8.87 -35.27 10.89
C LYS A 107 -8.28 -34.75 9.59
N LEU A 108 -7.48 -33.69 9.66
CA LEU A 108 -6.77 -33.12 8.52
C LEU A 108 -5.29 -33.41 8.68
N LEU A 109 -4.70 -34.08 7.69
CA LEU A 109 -3.26 -34.23 7.59
C LEU A 109 -2.77 -33.33 6.46
N GLY A 110 -1.89 -32.36 6.75
CA GLY A 110 -1.46 -31.41 5.74
C GLY A 110 -0.19 -30.67 6.15
N ARG A 111 0.23 -29.70 5.33
CA ARG A 111 1.32 -28.79 5.64
C ARG A 111 0.77 -27.38 5.82
N VAL A 112 1.19 -26.71 6.88
CA VAL A 112 0.80 -25.32 7.15
C VAL A 112 1.72 -24.39 6.35
N ARG A 113 1.13 -23.42 5.66
CA ARG A 113 1.87 -22.35 4.96
C ARG A 113 1.85 -21.04 5.71
N ALA A 114 0.74 -20.74 6.36
CA ALA A 114 0.60 -19.55 7.19
C ALA A 114 -0.35 -19.88 8.34
N PHE A 115 -0.15 -19.19 9.46
CA PHE A 115 -1.05 -19.24 10.60
C PHE A 115 -1.22 -17.83 11.20
N ASP A 116 -2.26 -17.66 12.01
CA ASP A 116 -2.62 -16.42 12.69
C ASP A 116 -2.76 -16.67 14.20
N ARG A 117 -2.86 -15.61 15.01
CA ARG A 117 -3.07 -15.66 16.46
C ARG A 117 -4.33 -16.42 16.87
N HIS A 118 -5.37 -16.36 16.04
CA HIS A 118 -6.62 -17.10 16.26
C HIS A 118 -6.49 -18.58 15.85
N CYS A 119 -5.31 -19.05 15.44
CA CYS A 119 -5.10 -20.35 14.83
C CYS A 119 -5.86 -20.54 13.51
N ASN A 120 -6.17 -19.45 12.78
CA ASN A 120 -6.55 -19.58 11.38
C ASN A 120 -5.33 -20.08 10.61
N MET A 121 -5.52 -21.00 9.67
CA MET A 121 -4.42 -21.65 8.96
C MET A 121 -4.68 -21.71 7.47
N VAL A 122 -3.62 -21.48 6.69
CA VAL A 122 -3.58 -21.80 5.27
C VAL A 122 -2.84 -23.12 5.12
N LEU A 123 -3.51 -24.13 4.59
CA LEU A 123 -2.99 -25.48 4.44
C LEU A 123 -2.80 -25.86 2.98
N GLU A 124 -1.78 -26.64 2.70
CA GLU A 124 -1.52 -27.25 1.40
C GLU A 124 -1.39 -28.77 1.49
N ASN A 125 -1.74 -29.44 0.39
CA ASN A 125 -1.71 -30.90 0.24
C ASN A 125 -2.43 -31.60 1.39
N VAL A 126 -3.68 -31.19 1.64
CA VAL A 126 -4.49 -31.65 2.76
C VAL A 126 -5.19 -32.95 2.41
N LYS A 127 -5.01 -33.94 3.28
CA LYS A 127 -5.79 -35.17 3.32
C LYS A 127 -6.79 -35.09 4.45
N GLU A 128 -8.06 -34.95 4.11
CA GLU A 128 -9.17 -34.99 5.06
C GLU A 128 -9.61 -36.45 5.25
N MET A 129 -9.73 -36.88 6.50
CA MET A 129 -10.08 -38.24 6.88
C MET A 129 -11.27 -38.22 7.85
N TRP A 130 -12.30 -39.01 7.55
CA TRP A 130 -13.45 -39.20 8.43
C TRP A 130 -13.95 -40.64 8.37
N THR A 131 -14.67 -41.04 9.40
CA THR A 131 -15.29 -42.37 9.48
C THR A 131 -16.79 -42.22 9.29
N GLU A 132 -17.35 -42.92 8.31
CA GLU A 132 -18.79 -43.07 8.18
C GLU A 132 -19.22 -44.39 8.79
N VAL A 133 -20.22 -44.34 9.66
CA VAL A 133 -20.90 -45.54 10.15
C VAL A 133 -22.14 -45.73 9.29
N PRO A 134 -22.14 -46.67 8.33
CA PRO A 134 -23.30 -46.87 7.49
C PRO A 134 -24.48 -47.32 8.36
N LYS A 135 -25.61 -46.62 8.20
CA LYS A 135 -26.85 -46.96 8.91
C LYS A 135 -27.40 -48.25 8.31
N THR A 136 -27.13 -49.37 8.96
CA THR A 136 -27.70 -50.66 8.57
C THR A 136 -29.20 -50.69 8.87
N GLY A 137 -29.99 -51.27 7.97
CA GLY A 137 -31.42 -51.50 8.19
C GLY A 137 -31.71 -52.32 9.46
N LYS A 138 -32.89 -52.10 10.05
CA LYS A 138 -33.35 -52.76 11.29
C LYS A 138 -33.09 -54.27 11.23
N GLY A 139 -32.28 -54.79 12.16
CA GLY A 139 -32.10 -56.23 12.39
C GLY A 139 -30.76 -56.85 11.94
N LYS A 140 -29.87 -56.12 11.27
CA LYS A 140 -28.51 -56.62 10.93
C LYS A 140 -27.46 -56.05 11.89
N LYS A 141 -26.42 -56.85 12.18
CA LYS A 141 -25.27 -56.45 13.03
C LYS A 141 -24.75 -55.08 12.61
N LYS A 142 -24.38 -54.24 13.60
CA LYS A 142 -23.81 -52.89 13.37
C LYS A 142 -22.74 -52.99 12.29
N ALA A 143 -22.91 -52.28 11.19
CA ALA A 143 -21.93 -52.29 10.11
C ALA A 143 -20.62 -51.65 10.57
N GLN A 144 -19.52 -52.17 10.01
CA GLN A 144 -18.18 -51.71 10.36
C GLN A 144 -17.99 -50.24 9.95
N PRO A 145 -17.30 -49.43 10.78
CA PRO A 145 -16.95 -48.07 10.40
C PRO A 145 -16.06 -48.09 9.16
N VAL A 146 -16.45 -47.34 8.13
CA VAL A 146 -15.69 -47.22 6.88
C VAL A 146 -14.92 -45.91 6.91
N ASN A 147 -13.60 -46.01 6.79
CA ASN A 147 -12.73 -44.85 6.69
C ASN A 147 -12.80 -44.30 5.27
N LYS A 148 -13.13 -43.01 5.15
CA LYS A 148 -13.07 -42.27 3.89
C LYS A 148 -12.00 -41.20 3.97
N ASP A 149 -11.39 -40.95 2.83
CA ASP A 149 -10.46 -39.85 2.67
C ASP A 149 -10.72 -39.04 1.40
N ARG A 150 -10.42 -37.75 1.48
CA ARG A 150 -10.47 -36.81 0.37
C ARG A 150 -9.18 -36.00 0.34
N PHE A 151 -8.67 -35.78 -0.87
CA PHE A 151 -7.52 -34.91 -1.09
C PHE A 151 -7.96 -33.51 -1.53
N ILE A 152 -7.34 -32.50 -0.94
CA ILE A 152 -7.60 -31.08 -1.19
C ILE A 152 -6.26 -30.37 -1.31
N SER A 153 -5.98 -29.80 -2.48
CA SER A 153 -4.66 -29.23 -2.77
C SER A 153 -4.36 -27.99 -1.93
N LYS A 154 -5.35 -27.10 -1.73
CA LYS A 154 -5.25 -25.88 -0.91
C LYS A 154 -6.52 -25.69 -0.10
N MET A 155 -6.40 -25.36 1.17
CA MET A 155 -7.53 -25.16 2.08
C MET A 155 -7.24 -24.02 3.05
N PHE A 156 -8.24 -23.19 3.29
CA PHE A 156 -8.25 -22.25 4.42
C PHE A 156 -9.04 -22.87 5.57
N LEU A 157 -8.43 -22.96 6.74
CA LEU A 157 -9.04 -23.47 7.96
C LEU A 157 -9.20 -22.33 8.97
N ARG A 158 -10.40 -22.22 9.53
CA ARG A 158 -10.71 -21.26 10.60
C ARG A 158 -10.32 -21.84 11.96
N GLY A 159 -9.79 -21.01 12.84
CA GLY A 159 -9.28 -21.41 14.16
C GLY A 159 -10.33 -21.97 15.11
N ASP A 160 -11.57 -21.51 15.02
CA ASP A 160 -12.70 -21.98 15.85
C ASP A 160 -12.97 -23.49 15.70
N SER A 161 -12.58 -24.07 14.56
CA SER A 161 -12.79 -25.48 14.23
C SER A 161 -11.68 -26.39 14.74
N VAL A 162 -10.54 -25.83 15.15
CA VAL A 162 -9.34 -26.58 15.56
C VAL A 162 -9.46 -26.95 17.04
N ILE A 163 -9.26 -28.23 17.37
CA ILE A 163 -9.18 -28.68 18.76
C ILE A 163 -7.73 -28.91 19.16
N ILE A 164 -7.03 -29.77 18.41
CA ILE A 164 -5.65 -30.17 18.71
C ILE A 164 -4.85 -30.15 17.42
N VAL A 165 -3.62 -29.64 17.52
CA VAL A 165 -2.61 -29.74 16.47
C VAL A 165 -1.47 -30.60 17.00
N LEU A 166 -1.15 -31.66 16.25
CA LEU A 166 -0.02 -32.54 16.51
C LEU A 166 0.99 -32.37 15.40
N ARG A 167 2.24 -32.05 15.74
CA ARG A 167 3.35 -32.12 14.81
C ARG A 167 3.70 -33.58 14.57
N ASN A 168 3.85 -33.98 13.30
CA ASN A 168 4.35 -35.31 13.00
C ASN A 168 5.86 -35.36 13.31
N PRO A 169 6.33 -36.19 14.26
CA PRO A 169 7.76 -36.44 14.40
C PRO A 169 8.22 -37.16 13.13
N LYS A 170 9.10 -36.51 12.37
CA LYS A 170 9.84 -37.14 11.28
C LYS A 170 11.27 -37.34 11.72
#